data_AF-A0A9W8I4Q7-F1
#
_entry.id   AF-A0A9W8I4Q7-F1
#
_cell.length_a   1.000
_cell.length_b   1.000
_cell.length_c   1.000
_cell.angle_alpha   90.00
_cell.angle_beta   90.00
_cell.angle_gamma   90.00
#
_symmetry.space_group_name_H-M   'P 1'
#
loop_
_entity.id
_entity.type
_entity.pdbx_description
1 polymer ?
#
loop_
_entity_poly.entity_id
_entity_poly.type
_entity_poly.pdbx_seq_one_letter_code
_entity_poly.pdbx_strand_id
1 'polypeptide(L)'
;TFCQDRPPAYTLRDYPGLIVIPNPFTAEAQRWLARKCLCDCTRPPNRTNLDPFFDLPSQSLFALASLPSNNRSADMSMRGKSQHLVASRVQSDSIDAGISRPKGKIYTQPAPAADLLEHLRWCTLGQQYNWTTKEYDLGTSAFDRELNALMHSIAEAISDPAYAACDGSEDWPPINSYDGSEFVSQAGIINYYDDRASMAGHVDKTEESMDAPLISLSVGLSCIYLIGGPTRDTEPTPLLLRSGDVLAMCGDSRLAFHGVPRVLPDTAPEYLTQPNAGDADDVAASYPEWHNFAAYLGTHRINCNARKCS
;
A
#
# COMPACT_ATOMS: atom_id res chain seq x y z
N THR A 1 -10.63 1.95 13.66
CA THR A 1 -11.42 2.97 14.36
C THR A 1 -10.99 4.34 13.90
N PHE A 2 -11.91 5.19 13.45
CA PHE A 2 -11.61 6.59 13.08
C PHE A 2 -11.50 7.46 14.33
N CYS A 3 -10.75 8.57 14.26
CA CYS A 3 -10.69 9.57 15.33
C CYS A 3 -12.09 10.17 15.60
N GLN A 4 -12.36 10.52 16.87
CA GLN A 4 -13.60 11.22 17.25
C GLN A 4 -13.63 12.64 16.67
N ASP A 5 -12.49 13.35 16.73
CA ASP A 5 -12.28 14.61 16.03
C ASP A 5 -11.82 14.31 14.60
N ARG A 6 -12.76 14.32 13.65
CA ARG A 6 -12.45 14.08 12.23
C ARG A 6 -11.92 15.37 11.61
N PRO A 7 -10.69 15.39 11.07
CA PRO A 7 -10.20 16.56 10.35
C PRO A 7 -11.04 16.81 9.09
N PRO A 8 -11.13 18.07 8.64
CA PRO A 8 -11.81 18.38 7.38
C PRO A 8 -11.07 17.72 6.20
N ALA A 9 -11.83 17.34 5.18
CA ALA A 9 -11.25 16.97 3.89
C ALA A 9 -10.94 18.23 3.07
N TYR A 10 -9.95 18.13 2.21
CA TYR A 10 -9.50 19.20 1.32
C TYR A 10 -9.54 18.73 -0.12
N THR A 11 -9.73 19.67 -1.03
CA THR A 11 -9.62 19.48 -2.47
C THR A 11 -8.84 20.66 -3.05
N LEU A 12 -8.37 20.51 -4.28
CA LEU A 12 -7.67 21.57 -5.00
C LEU A 12 -8.50 21.96 -6.22
N ARG A 13 -8.78 23.25 -6.34
CA ARG A 13 -9.61 23.79 -7.43
C ARG A 13 -9.11 23.40 -8.82
N ASP A 14 -7.79 23.41 -8.99
CA ASP A 14 -7.13 23.10 -10.27
C ASP A 14 -7.05 21.59 -10.56
N TYR A 15 -7.43 20.74 -9.61
CA TYR A 15 -7.44 19.28 -9.73
C TYR A 15 -8.81 18.71 -9.30
N PRO A 16 -9.87 18.95 -10.09
CA PRO A 16 -11.20 18.44 -9.77
C PRO A 16 -11.20 16.92 -9.56
N GLY A 17 -11.86 16.51 -8.48
CA GLY A 17 -11.93 15.12 -8.03
C GLY A 17 -10.76 14.60 -7.21
N LEU A 18 -9.73 15.42 -6.96
CA LEU A 18 -8.73 15.13 -5.95
C LEU A 18 -9.29 15.48 -4.55
N ILE A 19 -9.29 14.51 -3.65
CA ILE A 19 -9.67 14.68 -2.25
C ILE A 19 -8.51 14.21 -1.37
N VAL A 20 -8.16 15.02 -0.36
CA VAL A 20 -7.18 14.68 0.67
C VAL A 20 -7.84 14.78 2.03
N ILE A 21 -7.83 13.68 2.78
CA ILE A 21 -8.31 13.64 4.17
C ILE A 21 -7.07 13.46 5.04
N PRO A 22 -6.63 14.52 5.75
CA PRO A 22 -5.52 14.37 6.69
C PRO A 22 -5.87 13.34 7.75
N ASN A 23 -4.90 12.53 8.15
CA ASN A 23 -5.03 11.43 9.11
C ASN A 23 -6.39 11.32 9.88
N PRO A 24 -7.36 10.54 9.37
CA PRO A 24 -8.62 10.30 10.07
C PRO A 24 -8.53 9.13 11.07
N PHE A 25 -7.34 8.54 11.27
CA PHE A 25 -7.14 7.30 12.00
C PHE A 25 -6.55 7.51 13.39
N THR A 26 -6.98 6.67 14.34
CA THR A 26 -6.31 6.55 15.64
C THR A 26 -4.92 5.91 15.47
N ALA A 27 -4.05 6.07 16.48
CA ALA A 27 -2.74 5.41 16.50
C ALA A 27 -2.87 3.89 16.32
N GLU A 28 -3.76 3.25 17.09
CA GLU A 28 -4.07 1.83 16.98
C GLU A 28 -4.50 1.41 15.56
N ALA A 29 -5.32 2.21 14.88
CA ALA A 29 -5.76 1.91 13.53
C ALA A 29 -4.61 1.96 12.50
N GLN A 30 -3.68 2.91 12.65
CA GLN A 30 -2.47 2.94 11.81
C GLN A 30 -1.54 1.76 12.12
N ARG A 31 -1.44 1.34 13.39
CA ARG A 31 -0.68 0.15 13.77
C ARG A 31 -1.25 -1.12 13.15
N TRP A 32 -2.57 -1.27 13.23
CA TRP A 32 -3.31 -2.34 12.56
C TRP A 32 -3.04 -2.35 11.06
N LEU A 33 -3.14 -1.19 10.39
CA LEU A 33 -2.93 -1.08 8.95
C LEU A 33 -1.50 -1.44 8.54
N ALA A 34 -0.48 -0.97 9.26
CA ALA A 34 0.91 -1.35 9.01
C ALA A 34 1.13 -2.86 9.15
N ARG A 35 0.61 -3.47 10.22
CA ARG A 35 0.66 -4.92 10.42
C ARG A 35 -0.06 -5.67 9.31
N LYS A 36 -1.25 -5.23 8.93
CA LYS A 36 -2.03 -5.81 7.83
C LYS A 36 -1.21 -5.81 6.54
N CYS A 37 -0.63 -4.66 6.18
CA CYS A 37 0.17 -4.50 4.98
C CYS A 37 1.48 -5.31 5.00
N LEU A 38 2.18 -5.43 6.13
CA LEU A 38 3.49 -6.11 6.21
C LEU A 38 3.38 -7.62 6.46
N CYS A 39 2.31 -8.07 7.12
CA CYS A 39 2.16 -9.46 7.53
C CYS A 39 1.06 -10.19 6.79
N ASP A 40 -0.13 -9.61 6.66
CA ASP A 40 -1.28 -10.35 6.12
C ASP A 40 -1.28 -10.30 4.60
N CYS A 41 -1.09 -9.10 4.07
CA CYS A 41 -1.13 -8.85 2.64
C CYS A 41 0.01 -9.49 1.86
N THR A 42 1.20 -9.62 2.43
CA THR A 42 2.36 -10.20 1.72
C THR A 42 2.34 -11.73 1.67
N ARG A 43 1.31 -12.38 2.22
CA ARG A 43 1.18 -13.84 2.19
C ARG A 43 0.44 -14.30 0.93
N PRO A 44 0.73 -15.51 0.41
CA PRO A 44 -0.08 -16.12 -0.63
C PRO A 44 -1.59 -16.12 -0.24
N PRO A 45 -2.51 -15.92 -1.20
CA PRO A 45 -2.29 -15.95 -2.65
C PRO A 45 -1.85 -14.61 -3.27
N ASN A 46 -1.65 -13.56 -2.47
CA ASN A 46 -1.16 -12.29 -2.97
C ASN A 46 0.27 -12.43 -3.50
N ARG A 47 0.61 -11.62 -4.51
CA ARG A 47 1.94 -11.63 -5.14
C ARG A 47 2.71 -10.39 -4.77
N THR A 48 4.03 -10.51 -4.81
CA THR A 48 5.01 -9.49 -4.53
C THR A 48 6.01 -9.39 -5.68
N ASN A 49 6.87 -8.38 -5.64
CA ASN A 49 7.97 -8.25 -6.59
C ASN A 49 9.03 -9.36 -6.48
N LEU A 50 8.97 -10.19 -5.44
CA LEU A 50 9.95 -11.22 -5.15
C LEU A 50 9.55 -12.60 -5.70
N ASP A 51 8.25 -12.87 -5.90
CA ASP A 51 7.72 -14.16 -6.37
C ASP A 51 8.33 -14.65 -7.71
N PRO A 52 8.66 -13.80 -8.70
CA PRO A 52 9.30 -14.27 -9.93
C PRO A 52 10.72 -14.83 -9.72
N PHE A 53 11.35 -14.54 -8.57
CA PHE A 53 12.76 -14.83 -8.30
C PHE A 53 12.95 -15.85 -7.16
N PHE A 54 11.99 -15.95 -6.24
CA PHE A 54 12.11 -16.74 -5.01
C PHE A 54 10.87 -17.60 -4.77
N ASP A 55 11.06 -18.78 -4.18
CA ASP A 55 9.96 -19.58 -3.62
C ASP A 55 9.65 -19.06 -2.22
N LEU A 56 8.68 -18.15 -2.13
CA LEU A 56 8.35 -17.46 -0.89
C LEU A 56 7.58 -18.37 0.08
N PRO A 57 7.83 -18.25 1.40
CA PRO A 57 7.13 -19.05 2.38
C PRO A 57 5.66 -18.63 2.50
N SER A 58 4.82 -19.51 3.05
CA SER A 58 3.42 -19.17 3.35
C SER A 58 3.26 -18.17 4.50
N GLN A 59 4.31 -17.99 5.31
CA GLN A 59 4.38 -17.00 6.38
C GLN A 59 4.89 -15.67 5.84
N SER A 60 4.60 -14.56 6.52
CA SER A 60 5.10 -13.26 6.05
C SER A 60 6.61 -13.14 6.21
N LEU A 61 7.26 -12.51 5.22
CA LEU A 61 8.69 -12.18 5.30
C LEU A 61 8.98 -11.32 6.53
N PHE A 62 8.07 -10.39 6.86
CA PHE A 62 8.20 -9.54 8.03
C PHE A 62 8.21 -10.34 9.35
N ALA A 63 7.27 -11.27 9.54
CA ALA A 63 7.22 -12.08 10.75
C ALA A 63 8.46 -12.98 10.87
N LEU A 64 8.92 -13.55 9.76
CA LEU A 64 10.14 -14.37 9.73
C LEU A 64 11.40 -13.56 10.02
N ALA A 65 11.50 -12.34 9.49
CA ALA A 65 12.62 -11.43 9.73
C ALA A 65 12.67 -10.93 11.19
N SER A 66 11.52 -10.92 11.86
CA SER A 66 11.35 -10.44 13.24
C SER A 66 11.71 -11.47 14.33
N LEU A 67 12.07 -12.70 13.95
CA LEU A 67 12.36 -13.77 14.92
C LEU A 67 13.72 -13.56 15.64
N PRO A 68 13.81 -13.87 16.97
CA PRO A 68 15.05 -13.69 17.74
C PRO A 68 16.24 -14.51 17.23
N SER A 69 17.43 -13.92 17.29
CA SER A 69 18.68 -14.51 16.82
C SER A 69 19.18 -15.73 17.62
N ASN A 70 18.72 -15.95 18.86
CA ASN A 70 19.20 -17.06 19.72
C ASN A 70 18.66 -18.45 19.34
N ASN A 71 17.73 -18.54 18.39
CA ASN A 71 17.36 -19.81 17.76
C ASN A 71 18.33 -20.25 16.64
N ARG A 72 19.47 -19.56 16.46
CA ARG A 72 20.49 -19.87 15.44
C ARG A 72 21.37 -21.08 15.74
N SER A 73 21.34 -21.66 16.95
CA SER A 73 22.31 -22.69 17.37
C SER A 73 21.71 -24.01 17.89
N ALA A 74 20.44 -24.04 18.30
CA ALA A 74 19.84 -25.23 18.91
C ALA A 74 19.23 -26.21 17.90
N ASP A 75 19.22 -25.88 16.60
CA ASP A 75 18.46 -26.63 15.59
C ASP A 75 19.35 -27.28 14.51
N MET A 76 20.54 -27.78 14.91
CA MET A 76 21.38 -28.57 14.01
C MET A 76 20.78 -29.93 13.65
N SER A 77 19.74 -30.41 14.33
CA SER A 77 19.11 -31.71 14.06
C SER A 77 17.83 -31.67 13.22
N MET A 78 17.25 -30.50 12.90
CA MET A 78 16.09 -30.36 11.99
C MET A 78 16.44 -29.56 10.74
N ARG A 79 17.56 -29.92 10.10
CA ARG A 79 18.10 -29.25 8.91
C ARG A 79 17.30 -29.52 7.62
N GLY A 80 15.97 -29.32 7.66
CA GLY A 80 15.05 -29.54 6.54
C GLY A 80 14.03 -28.43 6.28
N LYS A 81 13.76 -27.48 7.19
CA LYS A 81 12.65 -26.51 7.00
C LYS A 81 12.83 -25.10 7.61
N SER A 82 14.05 -24.65 7.89
CA SER A 82 14.24 -23.38 8.64
C SER A 82 15.15 -22.36 7.94
N GLN A 83 14.64 -21.14 7.82
CA GLN A 83 15.32 -19.84 7.54
C GLN A 83 16.05 -19.62 6.21
N HIS A 84 16.34 -20.65 5.44
CA HIS A 84 16.87 -20.53 4.09
C HIS A 84 15.72 -20.64 3.09
N LEU A 85 15.32 -19.51 2.51
CA LEU A 85 14.24 -19.47 1.51
C LEU A 85 14.77 -20.10 0.23
N VAL A 86 14.24 -21.28 -0.08
CA VAL A 86 14.74 -22.16 -1.14
C VAL A 86 14.73 -21.41 -2.47
N ALA A 87 15.84 -21.49 -3.20
CA ALA A 87 15.89 -20.94 -4.53
C ALA A 87 14.96 -21.72 -5.48
N SER A 88 14.27 -20.98 -6.35
CA SER A 88 13.38 -21.53 -7.37
C SER A 88 14.01 -22.74 -8.08
N ARG A 89 13.39 -23.91 -7.91
CA ARG A 89 13.61 -25.06 -8.77
C ARG A 89 12.81 -24.81 -10.05
N VAL A 90 13.43 -24.19 -11.04
CA VAL A 90 12.88 -24.21 -12.40
C VAL A 90 13.00 -25.65 -12.92
N GLN A 91 12.00 -26.49 -12.65
CA GLN A 91 11.67 -27.60 -13.54
C GLN A 91 10.78 -27.01 -14.64
N SER A 92 11.22 -27.17 -15.87
CA SER A 92 10.91 -26.37 -17.05
C SER A 92 9.45 -26.40 -17.55
N ASP A 93 8.53 -27.08 -16.89
CA ASP A 93 7.30 -27.53 -17.58
C ASP A 93 5.98 -27.04 -16.94
N SER A 94 6.01 -26.15 -15.94
CA SER A 94 4.78 -25.66 -15.29
C SER A 94 4.85 -24.21 -14.80
N ILE A 95 5.24 -23.26 -15.65
CA ILE A 95 5.12 -21.82 -15.35
C ILE A 95 4.10 -21.21 -16.31
N ASP A 96 3.08 -20.61 -15.71
CA ASP A 96 2.00 -19.87 -16.35
C ASP A 96 2.54 -18.78 -17.29
N ALA A 97 1.99 -18.72 -18.52
CA ALA A 97 2.51 -17.89 -19.60
C ALA A 97 2.39 -16.37 -19.36
N GLY A 98 1.72 -15.96 -18.27
CA GLY A 98 1.47 -14.57 -17.90
C GLY A 98 2.59 -13.86 -17.13
N ILE A 99 3.64 -14.56 -16.66
CA ILE A 99 4.73 -13.92 -15.89
C ILE A 99 5.87 -13.50 -16.85
N SER A 100 6.20 -12.21 -16.87
CA SER A 100 7.43 -11.73 -17.53
C SER A 100 8.63 -12.49 -16.97
N ARG A 101 9.29 -13.26 -17.83
CA ARG A 101 10.56 -13.90 -17.48
C ARG A 101 11.57 -12.81 -17.13
N PRO A 102 12.23 -12.87 -15.97
CA PRO A 102 13.30 -11.92 -15.71
C PRO A 102 14.43 -12.13 -16.72
N LYS A 103 14.82 -11.06 -17.42
CA LYS A 103 16.07 -11.04 -18.18
C LYS A 103 17.23 -10.94 -17.19
N GLY A 104 17.78 -12.06 -16.75
CA GLY A 104 18.91 -12.08 -15.81
C GLY A 104 19.15 -13.42 -15.15
N LYS A 105 20.21 -13.49 -14.32
CA LYS A 105 20.52 -14.68 -13.50
C LYS A 105 19.38 -14.92 -12.51
N ILE A 106 18.76 -16.09 -12.58
CA ILE A 106 17.84 -16.59 -11.54
C ILE A 106 18.72 -16.85 -10.30
N TYR A 107 18.40 -16.21 -9.18
CA TYR A 107 19.17 -16.38 -7.95
C TYR A 107 18.93 -17.78 -7.40
N THR A 108 19.96 -18.64 -7.50
CA THR A 108 19.90 -20.05 -7.07
C THR A 108 20.31 -20.27 -5.61
N GLN A 109 20.56 -19.19 -4.84
CA GLN A 109 21.05 -19.26 -3.46
C GLN A 109 19.94 -18.91 -2.47
N PRO A 110 19.82 -19.62 -1.35
CA PRO A 110 18.82 -19.29 -0.35
C PRO A 110 19.11 -17.95 0.32
N ALA A 111 18.08 -17.10 0.46
CA ALA A 111 18.19 -15.80 1.11
C ALA A 111 17.45 -15.79 2.46
N PRO A 112 18.01 -15.14 3.50
CA PRO A 112 17.29 -14.84 4.73
C PRO A 112 16.06 -13.97 4.49
N ALA A 113 15.01 -14.13 5.30
CA ALA A 113 13.80 -13.32 5.19
C ALA A 113 14.06 -11.82 5.41
N ALA A 114 15.01 -11.46 6.27
CA ALA A 114 15.42 -10.07 6.51
C ALA A 114 16.00 -9.43 5.23
N ASP A 115 16.92 -10.13 4.55
CA ASP A 115 17.52 -9.66 3.29
C ASP A 115 16.45 -9.51 2.20
N LEU A 116 15.48 -10.44 2.11
CA LEU A 116 14.38 -10.30 1.17
C LEU A 116 13.43 -9.14 1.50
N LEU A 117 13.18 -8.90 2.79
CA LEU A 117 12.35 -7.78 3.25
C LEU A 117 12.91 -6.43 2.81
N GLU A 118 14.23 -6.26 2.81
CA GLU A 118 14.90 -5.05 2.29
C GLU A 118 14.66 -4.82 0.79
N HIS A 119 14.31 -5.87 0.05
CA HIS A 119 14.02 -5.84 -1.39
C HIS A 119 12.51 -5.90 -1.71
N LEU A 120 11.64 -5.95 -0.71
CA LEU A 120 10.19 -5.86 -0.91
C LEU A 120 9.86 -4.44 -1.37
N ARG A 121 9.18 -4.31 -2.50
CA ARG A 121 8.82 -3.04 -3.14
C ARG A 121 7.33 -2.91 -3.40
N TRP A 122 6.67 -4.00 -3.75
CA TRP A 122 5.22 -4.00 -3.88
C TRP A 122 4.59 -5.36 -3.57
N CYS A 123 3.29 -5.32 -3.25
CA CYS A 123 2.40 -6.46 -3.11
C CYS A 123 1.05 -6.15 -3.79
N THR A 124 0.47 -7.09 -4.53
CA THR A 124 -0.83 -6.96 -5.20
C THR A 124 -1.92 -7.71 -4.43
N LEU A 125 -3.10 -7.08 -4.33
CA LEU A 125 -4.28 -7.61 -3.64
C LEU A 125 -5.44 -7.80 -4.62
N GLY A 126 -6.23 -8.85 -4.42
CA GLY A 126 -7.40 -9.11 -5.26
C GLY A 126 -7.00 -9.56 -6.67
N GLN A 127 -7.62 -8.97 -7.69
CA GLN A 127 -7.24 -9.15 -9.09
C GLN A 127 -5.78 -8.74 -9.29
N GLN A 128 -5.03 -9.58 -10.00
CA GLN A 128 -3.58 -9.46 -10.08
C GLN A 128 -3.17 -8.58 -11.24
N TYR A 129 -2.42 -7.52 -10.97
CA TYR A 129 -1.89 -6.65 -12.01
C TYR A 129 -0.74 -7.35 -12.74
N ASN A 130 -0.89 -7.54 -14.05
CA ASN A 130 0.18 -8.08 -14.88
C ASN A 130 1.07 -6.95 -15.40
N TRP A 131 2.28 -6.84 -14.86
CA TRP A 131 3.26 -5.82 -15.25
C TRP A 131 3.71 -5.90 -16.73
N THR A 132 3.53 -7.05 -17.39
CA THR A 132 3.91 -7.25 -18.79
C THR A 132 2.83 -6.73 -19.74
N THR A 133 1.58 -7.15 -19.50
CA THR A 133 0.44 -6.80 -20.36
C THR A 133 -0.21 -5.48 -19.95
N LYS A 134 0.08 -5.00 -18.72
CA LYS A 134 -0.55 -3.83 -18.09
C LYS A 134 -2.06 -3.97 -17.93
N GLU A 135 -2.51 -5.20 -17.69
CA GLU A 135 -3.91 -5.57 -17.53
C GLU A 135 -4.09 -6.34 -16.22
N TYR A 136 -5.32 -6.35 -15.70
CA TYR A 136 -5.69 -7.22 -14.59
C TYR A 136 -6.01 -8.62 -15.10
N ASP A 137 -5.36 -9.62 -14.52
CA ASP A 137 -5.82 -10.99 -14.67
C ASP A 137 -7.09 -11.16 -13.82
N LEU A 138 -8.17 -11.63 -14.44
CA LEU A 138 -9.46 -11.93 -13.79
C LEU A 138 -9.37 -13.12 -12.82
N GLY A 139 -8.16 -13.54 -12.44
CA GLY A 139 -7.86 -14.54 -11.43
C GLY A 139 -8.56 -14.28 -10.09
N THR A 140 -8.90 -15.39 -9.43
CA THR A 140 -9.93 -15.53 -8.38
C THR A 140 -9.51 -15.13 -6.96
N SER A 141 -8.40 -14.42 -6.78
CA SER A 141 -7.99 -14.04 -5.42
C SER A 141 -8.93 -12.95 -4.90
N ALA A 142 -9.67 -13.27 -3.83
CA ALA A 142 -10.53 -12.30 -3.19
C ALA A 142 -9.71 -11.17 -2.59
N PHE A 143 -10.18 -9.94 -2.76
CA PHE A 143 -9.61 -8.80 -2.06
C PHE A 143 -9.80 -8.99 -0.53
N ASP A 144 -8.85 -8.53 0.27
CA ASP A 144 -8.92 -8.68 1.73
C ASP A 144 -10.19 -8.02 2.29
N ARG A 145 -10.97 -8.78 3.06
CA ARG A 145 -12.30 -8.35 3.54
C ARG A 145 -12.24 -7.09 4.41
N GLU A 146 -11.25 -7.00 5.29
CA GLU A 146 -11.16 -5.88 6.25
C GLU A 146 -10.68 -4.61 5.54
N LEU A 147 -9.70 -4.74 4.64
CA LEU A 147 -9.28 -3.62 3.78
C LEU A 147 -10.40 -3.19 2.84
N ASN A 148 -11.16 -4.11 2.24
CA ASN A 148 -12.32 -3.75 1.42
C ASN A 148 -13.35 -2.95 2.23
N ALA A 149 -13.67 -3.39 3.46
CA ALA A 149 -14.60 -2.67 4.33
C ALA A 149 -14.09 -1.25 4.64
N LEU A 150 -12.80 -1.11 4.93
CA LEU A 150 -12.19 0.21 5.16
C LEU A 150 -12.28 1.12 3.93
N MET A 151 -11.91 0.62 2.76
CA MET A 151 -11.94 1.39 1.51
C MET A 151 -13.38 1.74 1.10
N HIS A 152 -14.33 0.84 1.31
CA HIS A 152 -15.75 1.08 1.11
C HIS A 152 -16.27 2.21 2.00
N SER A 153 -15.97 2.19 3.30
CA SER A 153 -16.37 3.28 4.20
C SER A 153 -15.77 4.63 3.81
N ILE A 154 -14.54 4.65 3.26
CA ILE A 154 -13.93 5.87 2.73
C ILE A 154 -14.65 6.32 1.46
N ALA A 155 -14.93 5.39 0.53
CA ALA A 155 -15.66 5.69 -0.71
C ALA A 155 -17.05 6.26 -0.44
N GLU A 156 -17.80 5.66 0.49
CA GLU A 156 -19.11 6.14 0.93
C GLU A 156 -18.99 7.53 1.55
N ALA A 157 -17.99 7.77 2.41
CA ALA A 157 -17.78 9.08 3.01
C ALA A 157 -17.48 10.16 1.96
N ILE A 158 -16.60 9.91 0.98
CA ILE A 158 -16.25 10.90 -0.05
C ILE A 158 -17.35 11.08 -1.13
N SER A 159 -18.44 10.32 -1.07
CA SER A 159 -19.64 10.53 -1.88
C SER A 159 -20.70 11.38 -1.18
N ASP A 160 -20.47 11.82 0.07
CA ASP A 160 -21.37 12.75 0.76
C ASP A 160 -21.49 14.07 -0.05
N PRO A 161 -22.71 14.53 -0.38
CA PRO A 161 -22.93 15.80 -1.07
C PRO A 161 -22.30 17.03 -0.40
N ALA A 162 -22.00 16.97 0.90
CA ALA A 162 -21.22 17.99 1.59
C ALA A 162 -19.81 18.18 0.98
N TYR A 163 -19.26 17.15 0.32
CA TYR A 163 -18.02 17.22 -0.44
C TYR A 163 -18.21 17.64 -1.89
N ALA A 164 -19.42 17.90 -2.38
CA ALA A 164 -19.66 18.28 -3.78
C ALA A 164 -19.45 19.78 -4.05
N ALA A 165 -19.50 20.64 -3.02
CA ALA A 165 -19.31 22.09 -3.15
C ALA A 165 -18.58 22.65 -1.92
N CYS A 166 -17.33 23.07 -2.09
CA CYS A 166 -16.52 23.57 -0.96
C CYS A 166 -16.98 24.93 -0.40
N ASP A 167 -17.78 25.68 -1.15
CA ASP A 167 -18.26 27.01 -0.75
C ASP A 167 -19.71 27.32 -1.15
N GLY A 168 -20.44 26.34 -1.72
CA GLY A 168 -21.79 26.56 -2.24
C GLY A 168 -21.86 27.45 -3.49
N SER A 169 -20.72 27.78 -4.11
CA SER A 169 -20.71 28.47 -5.40
C SER A 169 -21.09 27.50 -6.52
N GLU A 170 -21.90 27.98 -7.48
CA GLU A 170 -22.30 27.20 -8.67
C GLU A 170 -21.11 26.93 -9.63
N ASP A 171 -19.96 27.57 -9.39
CA ASP A 171 -18.75 27.50 -10.25
C ASP A 171 -17.72 26.47 -9.77
N TRP A 172 -17.96 25.73 -8.68
CA TRP A 172 -17.05 24.66 -8.25
C TRP A 172 -17.30 23.37 -9.04
N PRO A 173 -16.27 22.76 -9.65
CA PRO A 173 -16.46 21.55 -10.45
C PRO A 173 -16.90 20.37 -9.57
N PRO A 174 -17.71 19.43 -10.11
CA PRO A 174 -18.11 18.24 -9.36
C PRO A 174 -16.86 17.45 -8.95
N ILE A 175 -16.78 17.13 -7.66
CA ILE A 175 -15.61 16.44 -7.09
C ILE A 175 -15.76 14.92 -7.28
N ASN A 176 -16.92 14.36 -6.94
CA ASN A 176 -17.18 12.93 -7.10
C ASN A 176 -18.64 12.70 -7.46
N SER A 177 -18.90 12.07 -8.60
CA SER A 177 -20.24 11.68 -9.06
C SER A 177 -20.54 10.19 -8.88
N TYR A 178 -19.56 9.41 -8.37
CA TYR A 178 -19.71 7.98 -8.15
C TYR A 178 -20.48 7.72 -6.85
N ASP A 179 -21.43 6.78 -6.88
CA ASP A 179 -22.11 6.31 -5.68
C ASP A 179 -21.18 5.40 -4.86
N GLY A 180 -20.60 5.96 -3.79
CA GLY A 180 -19.66 5.28 -2.92
C GLY A 180 -20.23 4.01 -2.27
N SER A 181 -21.56 3.89 -2.14
CA SER A 181 -22.21 2.67 -1.64
C SER A 181 -22.09 1.49 -2.61
N GLU A 182 -21.77 1.73 -3.88
CA GLU A 182 -21.47 0.70 -4.88
C GLU A 182 -19.97 0.37 -4.98
N PHE A 183 -19.12 1.04 -4.19
CA PHE A 183 -17.68 0.81 -4.25
C PHE A 183 -17.31 -0.55 -3.63
N VAL A 184 -16.63 -1.39 -4.41
CA VAL A 184 -16.04 -2.64 -3.94
C VAL A 184 -14.61 -2.71 -4.44
N SER A 185 -13.68 -2.95 -3.53
CA SER A 185 -12.27 -3.14 -3.88
C SER A 185 -12.12 -4.47 -4.59
N GLN A 186 -11.70 -4.42 -5.85
CA GLN A 186 -11.45 -5.60 -6.69
C GLN A 186 -9.95 -5.83 -6.90
N ALA A 187 -9.17 -4.75 -6.96
CA ALA A 187 -7.72 -4.79 -7.02
C ALA A 187 -7.09 -3.77 -6.08
N GLY A 188 -5.84 -4.03 -5.70
CA GLY A 188 -5.05 -3.08 -4.92
C GLY A 188 -3.57 -3.35 -5.04
N ILE A 189 -2.79 -2.32 -4.76
CA ILE A 189 -1.33 -2.39 -4.72
C ILE A 189 -0.88 -1.76 -3.42
N ILE A 190 -0.05 -2.49 -2.68
CA ILE A 190 0.72 -1.95 -1.57
C ILE A 190 2.13 -1.69 -2.07
N ASN A 191 2.59 -0.46 -1.95
CA ASN A 191 3.95 -0.06 -2.25
C ASN A 191 4.73 0.18 -0.95
N TYR A 192 5.97 -0.30 -0.92
CA TYR A 192 6.89 -0.15 0.20
C TYR A 192 8.08 0.70 -0.26
N TYR A 193 8.23 1.87 0.36
CA TYR A 193 9.27 2.84 0.02
C TYR A 193 10.24 2.97 1.19
N ASP A 194 11.53 2.72 0.93
CA ASP A 194 12.60 3.23 1.80
C ASP A 194 12.77 4.75 1.61
N ASP A 195 13.64 5.37 2.40
CA ASP A 195 13.89 6.83 2.38
C ASP A 195 14.60 7.33 1.10
N ARG A 196 15.04 6.43 0.22
CA ARG A 196 15.68 6.72 -1.08
C ARG A 196 14.77 6.40 -2.25
N ALA A 197 13.67 5.69 -2.02
CA ALA A 197 12.75 5.27 -3.05
C ALA A 197 11.99 6.46 -3.64
N SER A 198 11.66 6.34 -4.93
CA SER A 198 10.86 7.31 -5.66
C SER A 198 9.99 6.60 -6.68
N MET A 199 8.91 7.26 -7.11
CA MET A 199 8.01 6.82 -8.16
C MET A 199 7.84 7.93 -9.18
N ALA A 200 8.18 7.63 -10.43
CA ALA A 200 8.08 8.58 -11.54
C ALA A 200 6.62 8.90 -11.88
N GLY A 201 6.43 10.01 -12.60
CA GLY A 201 5.12 10.44 -13.11
C GLY A 201 4.47 9.39 -14.01
N HIS A 202 3.32 8.87 -13.57
CA HIS A 202 2.50 7.88 -14.27
C HIS A 202 1.00 8.19 -14.12
N VAL A 203 0.18 7.44 -14.85
CA VAL A 203 -1.29 7.48 -14.76
C VAL A 203 -1.77 6.06 -14.56
N ASP A 204 -2.67 5.87 -13.61
CA ASP A 204 -3.35 4.60 -13.34
C ASP A 204 -4.60 4.52 -14.23
N LYS A 205 -4.49 3.76 -15.33
CA LYS A 205 -5.51 3.68 -16.38
C LYS A 205 -5.68 2.26 -16.95
N THR A 206 -5.64 1.29 -16.06
CA THR A 206 -5.65 -0.15 -16.43
C THR A 206 -6.95 -0.85 -16.06
N GLU A 207 -7.83 -0.15 -15.36
CA GLU A 207 -9.20 -0.52 -15.05
C GLU A 207 -10.09 -0.36 -16.30
N GLU A 208 -11.12 -1.20 -16.43
CA GLU A 208 -12.09 -1.11 -17.53
C GLU A 208 -12.99 0.11 -17.37
N SER A 209 -13.43 0.39 -16.14
CA SER A 209 -14.13 1.61 -15.77
C SER A 209 -13.26 2.52 -14.90
N MET A 210 -13.28 3.81 -15.22
CA MET A 210 -12.59 4.87 -14.48
C MET A 210 -13.54 5.70 -13.61
N ASP A 211 -14.81 5.30 -13.51
CA ASP A 211 -15.85 6.06 -12.80
C ASP A 211 -15.65 5.98 -11.27
N ALA A 212 -15.28 4.80 -10.77
CA ALA A 212 -15.02 4.59 -9.35
C ALA A 212 -13.80 5.38 -8.87
N PRO A 213 -13.73 5.77 -7.59
CA PRO A 213 -12.53 6.41 -7.05
C PRO A 213 -11.34 5.44 -6.96
N LEU A 214 -10.13 5.98 -7.06
CA LEU A 214 -8.91 5.31 -6.58
C LEU A 214 -8.60 5.86 -5.20
N ILE A 215 -8.57 4.98 -4.19
CA ILE A 215 -8.34 5.36 -2.79
C ILE A 215 -6.94 4.90 -2.38
N SER A 216 -6.19 5.79 -1.73
CA SER A 216 -4.78 5.62 -1.39
C SER A 216 -4.54 5.99 0.08
N LEU A 217 -4.05 5.02 0.86
CA LEU A 217 -3.75 5.18 2.29
C LEU A 217 -2.24 5.30 2.50
N SER A 218 -1.82 6.15 3.43
CA SER A 218 -0.41 6.37 3.78
C SER A 218 -0.11 5.94 5.22
N VAL A 219 0.99 5.21 5.46
CA VAL A 219 1.48 4.91 6.83
C VAL A 219 3.01 4.99 6.86
N GLY A 220 3.58 5.53 7.95
CA GLY A 220 5.03 5.63 8.14
C GLY A 220 5.59 6.99 7.71
N LEU A 221 6.74 6.99 7.01
CA LEU A 221 7.38 8.24 6.57
C LEU A 221 6.46 9.09 5.67
N SER A 222 6.59 10.41 5.82
CA SER A 222 5.92 11.38 4.94
C SER A 222 6.58 11.39 3.55
N CYS A 223 5.84 11.78 2.52
CA CYS A 223 6.40 11.98 1.19
C CYS A 223 5.92 13.28 0.55
N ILE A 224 6.68 13.75 -0.45
CA ILE A 224 6.19 14.70 -1.43
C ILE A 224 5.50 13.88 -2.53
N TYR A 225 4.21 14.11 -2.70
CA TYR A 225 3.39 13.63 -3.81
C TYR A 225 3.23 14.75 -4.82
N LEU A 226 3.38 14.44 -6.10
CA LEU A 226 3.17 15.39 -7.19
C LEU A 226 1.88 15.01 -7.92
N ILE A 227 0.95 15.96 -8.05
CA ILE A 227 -0.23 15.85 -8.90
C ILE A 227 -0.10 16.81 -10.08
N GLY A 228 -0.08 16.27 -11.29
CA GLY A 228 -0.02 17.01 -12.55
C GLY A 228 -1.36 17.01 -13.26
N GLY A 229 -1.34 17.29 -14.56
CA GLY A 229 -2.52 17.28 -15.41
C GLY A 229 -2.65 16.01 -16.26
N PRO A 230 -3.52 16.01 -17.29
CA PRO A 230 -3.70 14.88 -18.20
C PRO A 230 -2.47 14.60 -19.07
N THR A 231 -1.47 15.48 -19.08
CA THR A 231 -0.22 15.35 -19.84
C THR A 231 0.98 15.60 -18.94
N ARG A 232 2.16 15.13 -19.38
CA ARG A 232 3.44 15.35 -18.67
C ARG A 232 3.95 16.80 -18.72
N ASP A 233 3.37 17.63 -19.56
CA ASP A 233 3.79 19.02 -19.76
C ASP A 233 3.14 19.96 -18.73
N THR A 234 2.08 19.52 -18.06
CA THR A 234 1.45 20.27 -16.97
C THR A 234 2.37 20.28 -15.75
N GLU A 235 2.73 21.48 -15.28
CA GLU A 235 3.50 21.64 -14.06
C GLU A 235 2.75 21.02 -12.86
N PRO A 236 3.37 20.09 -12.12
CA PRO A 236 2.70 19.41 -11.03
C PRO A 236 2.68 20.24 -9.75
N THR A 237 1.60 20.14 -8.99
CA THR A 237 1.50 20.71 -7.63
C THR A 237 2.03 19.72 -6.61
N PRO A 238 2.96 20.13 -5.72
CA PRO A 238 3.45 19.29 -4.65
C PRO A 238 2.51 19.28 -3.44
N LEU A 239 2.24 18.09 -2.92
CA LEU A 239 1.47 17.83 -1.71
C LEU A 239 2.31 17.03 -0.72
N LEU A 240 2.29 17.42 0.55
CA LEU A 240 2.93 16.65 1.61
C LEU A 240 1.93 15.63 2.16
N LEU A 241 2.16 14.34 1.90
CA LEU A 241 1.35 13.24 2.45
C LEU A 241 2.06 12.64 3.66
N ARG A 242 1.43 12.75 4.83
CA ARG A 242 1.92 12.25 6.12
C ARG A 242 1.36 10.86 6.42
N SER A 243 1.81 10.24 7.52
CA SER A 243 1.21 9.02 8.03
C SER A 243 -0.25 9.25 8.39
N GLY A 244 -1.11 8.33 7.97
CA GLY A 244 -2.56 8.37 8.15
C GLY A 244 -3.31 9.11 7.03
N ASP A 245 -2.66 9.95 6.24
CA ASP A 245 -3.35 10.71 5.20
C ASP A 245 -3.97 9.78 4.14
N VAL A 246 -5.22 10.08 3.80
CA VAL A 246 -5.97 9.42 2.72
C VAL A 246 -6.02 10.36 1.53
N LEU A 247 -5.70 9.84 0.36
CA LEU A 247 -5.85 10.53 -0.91
C LEU A 247 -6.83 9.73 -1.78
N ALA A 248 -7.86 10.39 -2.29
CA ALA A 248 -8.79 9.81 -3.25
C ALA A 248 -8.74 10.59 -4.57
N MET A 249 -8.66 9.86 -5.67
CA MET A 249 -8.72 10.40 -7.02
C MET A 249 -10.03 9.96 -7.64
N CYS A 250 -10.91 10.91 -7.95
CA CYS A 250 -12.21 10.72 -8.59
C CYS A 250 -12.24 11.48 -9.93
N GLY A 251 -13.12 11.09 -10.85
CA GLY A 251 -13.34 11.83 -12.10
C GLY A 251 -12.05 12.22 -12.83
N ASP A 252 -11.92 13.50 -13.18
CA ASP A 252 -10.78 14.03 -13.94
C ASP A 252 -9.42 13.75 -13.29
N SER A 253 -9.34 13.80 -11.96
CA SER A 253 -8.08 13.52 -11.26
C SER A 253 -7.59 12.08 -11.49
N ARG A 254 -8.46 11.10 -11.80
CA ARG A 254 -8.05 9.72 -12.15
C ARG A 254 -7.11 9.66 -13.35
N LEU A 255 -7.21 10.65 -14.25
CA LEU A 255 -6.42 10.72 -15.47
C LEU A 255 -5.17 11.61 -15.33
N ALA A 256 -4.95 12.19 -14.15
CA ALA A 256 -3.81 13.05 -13.88
C ALA A 256 -2.51 12.26 -13.73
N PHE A 257 -1.44 12.77 -14.35
CA PHE A 257 -0.09 12.29 -14.07
C PHE A 257 0.28 12.56 -12.62
N HIS A 258 0.79 11.55 -11.93
CA HIS A 258 1.20 11.70 -10.55
C HIS A 258 2.39 10.82 -10.19
N GLY A 259 3.06 11.15 -9.08
CA GLY A 259 4.23 10.42 -8.63
C GLY A 259 4.68 10.82 -7.23
N VAL A 260 5.71 10.13 -6.75
CA VAL A 260 6.32 10.36 -5.44
C VAL A 260 7.81 10.60 -5.65
N PRO A 261 8.27 11.84 -5.91
CA PRO A 261 9.68 12.12 -6.15
C PRO A 261 10.56 11.90 -4.91
N ARG A 262 9.99 11.98 -3.70
CA ARG A 262 10.78 11.94 -2.47
C ARG A 262 10.00 11.45 -1.26
N VAL A 263 10.58 10.49 -0.53
CA VAL A 263 10.22 10.16 0.84
C VAL A 263 11.10 10.97 1.79
N LEU A 264 10.52 11.47 2.88
CA LEU A 264 11.20 12.34 3.84
C LEU A 264 11.62 11.51 5.07
N PRO A 265 12.93 11.31 5.32
CA PRO A 265 13.39 10.58 6.51
C PRO A 265 12.99 11.30 7.79
N ASP A 266 12.94 10.56 8.91
CA ASP A 266 12.67 11.10 10.25
C ASP A 266 11.32 11.84 10.41
N THR A 267 10.32 11.48 9.62
CA THR A 267 8.97 12.11 9.64
C THR A 267 7.84 11.17 10.05
N ALA A 268 8.13 9.91 10.38
CA ALA A 268 7.11 9.00 10.89
C ALA A 268 6.67 9.44 12.29
N PRO A 269 5.35 9.39 12.61
CA PRO A 269 4.85 9.76 13.93
C PRO A 269 5.46 8.92 15.06
N GLU A 270 5.66 9.56 16.22
CA GLU A 270 6.28 8.95 17.39
C GLU A 270 5.54 7.68 17.86
N TYR A 271 4.19 7.68 17.81
CA TYR A 271 3.39 6.51 18.20
C TYR A 271 3.55 5.30 17.26
N LEU A 272 4.16 5.47 16.08
CA LEU A 272 4.53 4.35 15.20
C LEU A 272 5.99 3.92 15.42
N THR A 273 6.90 4.84 15.74
CA THR A 273 8.34 4.58 15.83
C THR A 273 8.85 4.34 17.24
N GLN A 274 8.05 4.59 18.27
CA GLN A 274 8.37 4.25 19.64
C GLN A 274 7.47 3.13 20.16
N PRO A 275 8.04 2.03 20.67
CA PRO A 275 7.28 0.87 21.18
C PRO A 275 6.25 1.22 22.28
N ASN A 276 6.48 2.32 23.00
CA ASN A 276 5.72 2.70 24.20
C ASN A 276 5.11 4.12 24.12
N ALA A 277 5.20 4.83 22.99
CA ALA A 277 4.69 6.19 22.91
C ALA A 277 3.22 6.23 22.47
N GLY A 278 2.40 6.95 23.25
CA GLY A 278 1.18 7.56 22.74
C GLY A 278 -0.14 6.82 22.95
N ASP A 279 -0.17 5.76 23.76
CA ASP A 279 -1.43 5.13 24.13
C ASP A 279 -1.58 5.06 25.66
N ALA A 280 -2.82 5.10 26.14
CA ALA A 280 -3.14 4.57 27.47
C ALA A 280 -2.57 3.15 27.60
N ASP A 281 -2.25 2.71 28.82
CA ASP A 281 -1.50 1.48 29.16
C ASP A 281 -1.91 0.17 28.43
N ASP A 282 -3.03 0.16 27.69
CA ASP A 282 -3.65 -0.98 27.01
C ASP A 282 -3.18 -1.27 25.56
N VAL A 283 -2.75 -0.28 24.76
CA VAL A 283 -2.46 -0.55 23.32
C VAL A 283 -1.08 -1.16 23.09
N ALA A 284 -0.08 -0.81 23.91
CA ALA A 284 1.22 -1.47 23.89
C ALA A 284 1.10 -2.97 24.20
N ALA A 285 0.14 -3.36 25.05
CA ALA A 285 -0.14 -4.76 25.37
C ALA A 285 -0.74 -5.55 24.19
N SER A 286 -1.40 -4.88 23.25
CA SER A 286 -2.02 -5.52 22.08
C SER A 286 -0.99 -5.91 21.00
N TYR A 287 0.20 -5.31 21.01
CA TYR A 287 1.27 -5.57 20.04
C TYR A 287 2.63 -5.74 20.74
N PRO A 288 2.89 -6.85 21.43
CA PRO A 288 4.15 -7.06 22.17
C PRO A 288 5.40 -7.03 21.25
N GLU A 289 5.22 -7.29 19.95
CA GLU A 289 6.29 -7.28 18.94
C GLU A 289 6.39 -5.94 18.19
N TRP A 290 5.74 -4.87 18.65
CA TRP A 290 5.68 -3.58 17.94
C TRP A 290 7.05 -2.97 17.67
N HIS A 291 8.06 -3.25 18.51
CA HIS A 291 9.43 -2.78 18.32
C HIS A 291 10.01 -3.11 16.93
N ASN A 292 9.66 -4.25 16.33
CA ASN A 292 10.10 -4.60 14.97
C ASN A 292 9.40 -3.73 13.91
N PHE A 293 8.10 -3.48 14.08
CA PHE A 293 7.33 -2.57 13.21
C PHE A 293 7.84 -1.14 13.33
N ALA A 294 8.14 -0.69 14.55
CA ALA A 294 8.68 0.62 14.84
C ALA A 294 10.03 0.85 14.15
N ALA A 295 10.92 -0.14 14.18
CA ALA A 295 12.20 -0.07 13.47
C ALA A 295 12.02 0.04 11.96
N TYR A 296 11.08 -0.72 11.37
CA TYR A 296 10.78 -0.66 9.95
C TYR A 296 10.15 0.68 9.55
N LEU A 297 9.10 1.12 10.25
CA LEU A 297 8.37 2.36 9.96
C LEU A 297 9.21 3.62 10.23
N GLY A 298 10.25 3.53 11.04
CA GLY A 298 11.23 4.61 11.21
C GLY A 298 12.04 4.91 9.95
N THR A 299 12.09 3.99 8.99
CA THR A 299 12.87 4.12 7.75
C THR A 299 12.04 3.93 6.49
N HIS A 300 10.75 3.60 6.61
CA HIS A 300 9.90 3.24 5.48
C HIS A 300 8.55 3.95 5.49
N ARG A 301 8.03 4.13 4.27
CA ARG A 301 6.65 4.52 3.99
C ARG A 301 5.93 3.35 3.31
N ILE A 302 4.71 3.09 3.76
CA ILE A 302 3.78 2.16 3.14
C ILE A 302 2.65 2.95 2.49
N ASN A 303 2.34 2.62 1.25
CA ASN A 303 1.18 3.13 0.54
C ASN A 303 0.27 1.98 0.12
N CYS A 304 -0.98 1.96 0.57
CA CYS A 304 -1.95 0.93 0.19
C CYS A 304 -3.04 1.59 -0.66
N ASN A 305 -3.12 1.24 -1.95
CA ASN A 305 -4.21 1.68 -2.82
C ASN A 305 -5.21 0.57 -3.14
N ALA A 306 -6.45 0.96 -3.36
CA ALA A 306 -7.53 0.08 -3.80
C ALA A 306 -8.37 0.73 -4.89
N ARG A 307 -8.95 -0.12 -5.73
CA ARG A 307 -9.71 0.27 -6.91
C ARG A 307 -10.75 -0.78 -7.27
N LYS A 308 -11.79 -0.32 -7.97
CA LYS A 308 -12.74 -1.16 -8.71
C LYS A 308 -12.27 -1.24 -10.16
N CYS A 309 -12.22 -2.45 -10.71
CA CYS A 309 -11.73 -2.73 -12.07
C CYS A 309 -12.85 -2.70 -13.11
N SER A 310 -14.05 -3.17 -12.75
CA SER A 310 -15.24 -3.30 -13.62
C SER A 310 -16.44 -2.55 -13.07
#